data_AF-A0A4T2C0T4-F1
#
_entry.id   AF-A0A4T2C0T4-F1
#
_cell.length_a   1.000
_cell.length_b   1.000
_cell.length_c   1.000
_cell.angle_alpha   90.00
_cell.angle_beta   90.00
_cell.angle_gamma   90.00
#
_symmetry.space_group_name_H-M   'P 1'
#
loop_
_entity.id
_entity.type
_entity.pdbx_description
1 polymer ?
#
loop_
_entity_poly.entity_id
_entity_poly.type
_entity_poly.pdbx_seq_one_letter_code
_entity_poly.pdbx_strand_id
1 'polypeptide(L)'
;MSGNPFSDPVEGINGGNSLRLNSREADRIWEKTHSFRQLDWNRHLRIAPAVHLFALLAAVVLVGFGAAKLSILISSQILICLGSSAVLLPNYRPDTWDHTRTGSMNDPLYAIPVECSFYLVAPLSLLYRTFIERGACFAIGVFWAKYRGRIPVKRWMVVPMTAQHLGMKVFADGPFYATFKPLLISIPLGYLIVVLGYMGPRILFRFTERIGDVRFAAYIWQYLVIDLVVWFGLRGGWWQALLVCAITLGVAWLSFRFIEHIVDRFKKLVLRDAMSRRTLSGAVGQPDVSRISCTARSPRSDTYRTKIYLPTPTAL
;
A
#
# COMPACT_ATOMS: atom_id res chain seq x y z
N MET A 1 -11.47 40.36 -36.07
CA MET A 1 -12.33 39.51 -35.22
C MET A 1 -12.01 38.05 -35.53
N SER A 2 -11.15 37.41 -34.73
CA SER A 2 -10.92 35.96 -34.78
C SER A 2 -10.55 35.51 -33.36
N GLY A 3 -11.59 35.35 -32.53
CA GLY A 3 -11.46 34.87 -31.17
C GLY A 3 -11.19 33.37 -31.19
N ASN A 4 -10.10 32.96 -30.57
CA ASN A 4 -9.69 31.57 -30.43
C ASN A 4 -10.54 30.93 -29.31
N PRO A 5 -11.44 29.97 -29.58
CA PRO A 5 -12.41 29.49 -28.58
C PRO A 5 -11.85 28.40 -27.65
N PHE A 6 -10.52 28.23 -27.56
CA PHE A 6 -9.89 27.16 -26.76
C PHE A 6 -8.71 27.70 -25.95
N SER A 7 -9.01 28.59 -25.01
CA SER A 7 -8.08 28.97 -23.95
C SER A 7 -8.81 28.93 -22.62
N ASP A 8 -9.29 27.74 -22.24
CA ASP A 8 -9.61 27.49 -20.85
C ASP A 8 -8.30 27.32 -20.07
N PRO A 9 -8.10 28.06 -18.97
CA PRO A 9 -6.97 27.80 -18.09
C PRO A 9 -7.16 26.39 -17.52
N VAL A 10 -6.22 25.50 -17.83
CA VAL A 10 -6.11 24.20 -17.16
C VAL A 10 -5.81 24.50 -15.69
N GLU A 11 -6.87 24.55 -14.89
CA GLU A 11 -6.83 24.57 -13.44
C GLU A 11 -5.87 23.47 -12.99
N GLY A 12 -4.76 23.87 -12.37
CA GLY A 12 -3.70 22.98 -11.96
C GLY A 12 -4.24 21.82 -11.13
N ILE A 13 -4.30 20.63 -11.75
CA ILE A 13 -4.68 19.40 -11.09
C ILE A 13 -3.61 19.08 -10.06
N ASN A 14 -3.82 19.55 -8.82
CA ASN A 14 -3.10 19.21 -7.59
C ASN A 14 -3.38 17.75 -7.17
N GLY A 15 -3.26 16.81 -8.11
CA GLY A 15 -3.43 15.36 -7.89
C GLY A 15 -2.18 14.67 -7.35
N GLY A 16 -1.07 15.38 -7.19
CA GLY A 16 0.21 14.84 -6.70
C GLY A 16 0.37 14.77 -5.17
N ASN A 17 -0.67 15.08 -4.39
CA ASN A 17 -0.53 15.29 -2.95
C ASN A 17 -0.51 14.00 -2.11
N SER A 18 -1.08 12.89 -2.56
CA SER A 18 -1.19 11.69 -1.71
C SER A 18 0.11 10.88 -1.62
N LEU A 19 0.82 10.68 -2.73
CA LEU A 19 2.18 10.10 -2.71
C LEU A 19 3.18 11.03 -2.01
N ARG A 20 2.99 12.35 -2.13
CA ARG A 20 3.77 13.35 -1.39
C ARG A 20 3.43 13.38 0.10
N LEU A 21 2.25 12.94 0.54
CA LEU A 21 1.88 12.96 1.97
C LEU A 21 2.64 11.89 2.75
N ASN A 22 2.71 10.66 2.25
CA ASN A 22 3.50 9.59 2.89
C ASN A 22 5.00 9.85 2.78
N SER A 23 5.49 10.37 1.65
CA SER A 23 6.90 10.77 1.55
C SER A 23 7.20 11.93 2.49
N ARG A 24 6.36 12.98 2.54
CA ARG A 24 6.56 14.12 3.47
C ARG A 24 6.41 13.78 4.94
N GLU A 25 5.70 12.72 5.30
CA GLU A 25 5.62 12.27 6.68
C GLU A 25 6.87 11.47 7.06
N ALA A 26 7.37 10.61 6.17
CA ALA A 26 8.68 9.99 6.30
C ALA A 26 9.81 11.02 6.32
N ASP A 27 9.78 12.00 5.41
CA ASP A 27 10.72 13.12 5.32
C ASP A 27 10.61 14.01 6.57
N ARG A 28 9.41 14.32 7.07
CA ARG A 28 9.25 15.08 8.34
C ARG A 28 9.73 14.31 9.57
N ILE A 29 9.52 12.99 9.61
CA ILE A 29 10.04 12.16 10.70
C ILE A 29 11.56 12.08 10.60
N TRP A 30 12.10 11.87 9.40
CA TRP A 30 13.54 11.87 9.13
C TRP A 30 14.16 13.23 9.49
N GLU A 31 13.61 14.34 9.03
CA GLU A 31 14.04 15.70 9.38
C GLU A 31 14.04 15.94 10.89
N LYS A 32 13.10 15.35 11.63
CA LYS A 32 13.00 15.50 13.10
C LYS A 32 13.92 14.59 13.90
N THR A 33 14.28 13.40 13.40
CA THR A 33 14.95 12.36 14.20
C THR A 33 16.27 11.86 13.63
N HIS A 34 16.53 12.08 12.34
CA HIS A 34 17.75 11.68 11.61
C HIS A 34 18.19 10.22 11.89
N SER A 35 17.24 9.33 12.19
CA SER A 35 17.52 7.95 12.58
C SER A 35 16.58 6.97 11.91
N PHE A 36 17.13 6.17 10.98
CA PHE A 36 16.40 5.10 10.28
C PHE A 36 15.81 4.08 11.26
N ARG A 37 16.52 3.82 12.38
CA ARG A 37 16.07 2.90 13.43
C ARG A 37 14.72 3.31 14.03
N GLN A 38 14.44 4.60 14.18
CA GLN A 38 13.17 5.08 14.72
C GLN A 38 12.03 4.98 13.70
N LEU A 39 12.33 5.17 12.42
CA LEU A 39 11.37 4.96 11.33
C LEU A 39 10.94 3.49 11.27
N ASP A 40 11.90 2.57 11.30
CA ASP A 40 11.65 1.13 11.29
C ASP A 40 10.89 0.67 12.52
N TRP A 41 11.26 1.15 13.71
CA TRP A 41 10.54 0.84 14.94
C TRP A 41 9.09 1.31 14.91
N ASN A 42 8.83 2.51 14.39
CA ASN A 42 7.48 3.04 14.24
C ASN A 42 6.63 2.23 13.25
N ARG A 43 7.24 1.67 12.20
CA ARG A 43 6.54 0.75 11.27
C ARG A 43 6.28 -0.60 11.93
N HIS A 44 7.28 -1.15 12.62
CA HIS A 44 7.18 -2.42 13.33
C HIS A 44 6.04 -2.39 14.36
N LEU A 45 5.95 -1.33 15.17
CA LEU A 45 4.88 -1.15 16.16
C LEU A 45 3.47 -1.03 15.56
N ARG A 46 3.35 -0.70 14.27
CA ARG A 46 2.05 -0.67 13.57
C ARG A 46 1.70 -2.03 12.97
N ILE A 47 2.68 -2.70 12.37
CA ILE A 47 2.47 -3.93 11.60
C ILE A 47 2.38 -5.15 12.53
N ALA A 48 3.27 -5.25 13.52
CA ALA A 48 3.38 -6.44 14.36
C ALA A 48 2.09 -6.83 15.08
N PRO A 49 1.37 -5.90 15.74
CA PRO A 49 0.11 -6.25 16.41
C PRO A 49 -0.94 -6.80 15.45
N ALA A 50 -1.01 -6.27 14.23
CA ALA A 50 -1.94 -6.74 13.21
C ALA A 50 -1.64 -8.17 12.76
N VAL A 51 -0.35 -8.47 12.53
CA VAL A 51 0.10 -9.82 12.13
C VAL A 51 -0.14 -10.84 13.23
N HIS A 52 0.17 -10.51 14.48
CA HIS A 52 -0.08 -11.42 15.61
C HIS A 52 -1.56 -11.67 15.83
N LEU A 53 -2.37 -10.60 15.78
CA LEU A 53 -3.82 -10.72 15.92
C LEU A 53 -4.42 -11.56 14.79
N PHE A 54 -3.96 -11.37 13.55
CA PHE A 54 -4.36 -12.19 12.42
C PHE A 54 -4.00 -13.67 12.63
N ALA A 55 -2.75 -13.97 13.00
CA ALA A 55 -2.30 -15.35 13.18
C ALA A 55 -3.12 -16.08 14.27
N LEU A 56 -3.45 -15.38 15.35
CA LEU A 56 -4.29 -15.90 16.42
C LEU A 56 -5.76 -16.05 15.98
N LEU A 57 -6.35 -15.02 15.36
CA LEU A 57 -7.74 -15.04 14.93
C LEU A 57 -7.97 -16.04 13.80
N ALA A 58 -7.06 -16.17 12.84
CA ALA A 58 -7.17 -17.14 11.75
C ALA A 58 -7.26 -18.57 12.31
N ALA A 59 -6.42 -18.91 13.29
CA ALA A 59 -6.46 -20.20 13.96
C ALA A 59 -7.80 -20.43 14.70
N VAL A 60 -8.29 -19.42 15.43
CA VAL A 60 -9.58 -19.48 16.13
C VAL A 60 -10.75 -19.62 15.15
N VAL A 61 -10.74 -18.86 14.06
CA VAL A 61 -11.78 -18.87 13.02
C VAL A 61 -11.83 -20.22 12.32
N LEU A 62 -10.68 -20.78 11.93
CA LEU A 62 -10.63 -22.10 11.30
C LEU A 62 -11.18 -23.20 12.21
N VAL A 63 -10.86 -23.17 13.51
CA VAL A 63 -11.42 -24.12 14.48
C VAL A 63 -12.91 -23.87 14.71
N GLY A 64 -13.32 -22.61 14.84
CA GLY A 64 -14.72 -22.22 15.06
C GLY A 64 -15.66 -22.63 13.92
N PHE A 65 -15.17 -22.60 12.68
CA PHE A 65 -15.92 -23.08 11.52
C PHE A 65 -15.80 -24.60 11.29
N GLY A 66 -15.01 -25.32 12.11
CA GLY A 66 -14.80 -26.76 11.96
C GLY A 66 -13.86 -27.15 10.81
N ALA A 67 -13.17 -26.18 10.21
CA ALA A 67 -12.15 -26.42 9.19
C ALA A 67 -10.88 -27.05 9.79
N ALA A 68 -10.63 -26.87 11.09
CA ALA A 68 -9.53 -27.48 11.82
C ALA A 68 -10.01 -28.08 13.17
N LYS A 69 -9.38 -29.17 13.62
CA LYS A 69 -9.62 -29.75 14.95
C LYS A 69 -8.92 -28.94 16.03
N LEU A 70 -9.49 -28.86 17.23
CA LEU A 70 -8.89 -28.13 18.37
C LEU A 70 -7.49 -28.64 18.72
N SER A 71 -7.24 -29.94 18.57
CA SER A 71 -5.92 -30.56 18.81
C SER A 71 -4.82 -30.02 17.89
N ILE A 72 -5.18 -29.49 16.72
CA ILE A 72 -4.23 -28.92 15.76
C ILE A 72 -3.65 -27.61 16.28
N LEU A 73 -4.37 -26.85 17.12
CA LEU A 73 -3.87 -25.59 17.69
C LEU A 73 -2.60 -25.76 18.55
N ILE A 74 -2.42 -26.95 19.12
CA ILE A 74 -1.27 -27.30 19.98
C ILE A 74 -0.20 -28.06 19.17
N SER A 75 -0.45 -28.34 17.89
CA SER A 75 0.53 -28.99 17.02
C SER A 75 1.79 -28.15 16.90
N SER A 76 2.95 -28.81 16.84
CA SER A 76 4.24 -28.17 16.57
C SER A 76 4.18 -27.32 15.30
N GLN A 77 3.41 -27.74 14.29
CA GLN A 77 3.24 -26.99 13.05
C GLN A 77 2.55 -25.64 13.26
N ILE A 78 1.45 -25.58 14.03
CA ILE A 78 0.77 -24.31 14.35
C ILE A 78 1.66 -23.45 15.25
N LEU A 79 2.38 -24.05 16.20
CA LEU A 79 3.32 -23.32 17.04
C LEU A 79 4.47 -22.70 16.24
N ILE A 80 5.01 -23.41 15.25
CA ILE A 80 6.01 -22.87 14.32
C ILE A 80 5.38 -21.77 13.46
N CYS A 81 4.14 -21.94 12.98
CA CYS A 81 3.43 -20.90 12.24
C CYS A 81 3.24 -19.63 13.07
N LEU A 82 2.76 -19.74 14.30
CA LEU A 82 2.58 -18.64 15.25
C LEU A 82 3.92 -18.01 15.63
N GLY A 83 4.96 -18.83 15.88
CA GLY A 83 6.32 -18.36 16.16
C GLY A 83 6.92 -17.60 14.97
N SER A 84 6.71 -18.08 13.75
CA SER A 84 7.15 -17.41 12.53
C SER A 84 6.43 -16.06 12.35
N SER A 85 5.13 -16.01 12.65
CA SER A 85 4.33 -14.78 12.69
C SER A 85 4.77 -13.83 13.81
N ALA A 86 5.24 -14.36 14.95
CA ALA A 86 5.79 -13.59 16.07
C ALA A 86 7.07 -12.84 15.68
N VAL A 87 7.90 -13.44 14.81
CA VAL A 87 9.13 -12.84 14.28
C VAL A 87 8.86 -11.95 13.05
N LEU A 88 7.59 -11.77 12.66
CA LEU A 88 7.18 -11.14 11.40
C LEU A 88 7.80 -11.79 10.15
N LEU A 89 8.08 -13.08 10.25
CA LEU A 89 8.50 -13.94 9.15
C LEU A 89 7.46 -15.06 8.97
N PRO A 90 6.21 -14.74 8.60
CA PRO A 90 5.13 -15.70 8.38
C PRO A 90 5.41 -16.53 7.11
N ASN A 91 6.42 -17.39 7.18
CA ASN A 91 6.92 -18.19 6.06
C ASN A 91 6.42 -19.64 6.18
N TYR A 92 6.13 -20.09 7.40
CA TYR A 92 5.80 -21.48 7.66
C TYR A 92 4.34 -21.82 7.34
N ARG A 93 4.14 -22.76 6.41
CA ARG A 93 2.85 -23.35 6.05
C ARG A 93 2.71 -24.72 6.74
N PRO A 94 1.78 -24.90 7.69
CA PRO A 94 1.53 -26.21 8.28
C PRO A 94 0.81 -27.13 7.29
N ASP A 95 1.24 -28.38 7.16
CA ASP A 95 0.62 -29.41 6.28
C ASP A 95 -0.85 -29.66 6.65
N THR A 96 -1.22 -29.34 7.89
CA THR A 96 -2.61 -29.38 8.34
C THR A 96 -3.54 -28.41 7.62
N TRP A 97 -3.02 -27.49 6.81
CA TRP A 97 -3.82 -26.64 5.92
C TRP A 97 -3.85 -27.15 4.47
N ASP A 98 -3.17 -28.23 4.14
CA ASP A 98 -3.16 -28.74 2.76
C ASP A 98 -4.47 -29.44 2.39
N HIS A 99 -5.11 -30.09 3.37
CA HIS A 99 -6.39 -30.78 3.15
C HIS A 99 -7.57 -29.83 3.01
N THR A 100 -7.48 -28.62 3.55
CA THR A 100 -8.51 -27.59 3.35
C THR A 100 -8.47 -27.01 1.93
N ARG A 101 -7.50 -27.42 1.07
CA ARG A 101 -7.21 -26.83 -0.26
C ARG A 101 -7.19 -25.31 -0.24
N THR A 102 -6.93 -24.75 0.93
CA THR A 102 -6.74 -23.34 1.14
C THR A 102 -5.44 -22.99 0.44
N GLY A 103 -5.44 -21.91 -0.32
CA GLY A 103 -4.20 -21.38 -0.88
C GLY A 103 -3.17 -21.22 0.25
N SER A 104 -1.89 -21.08 -0.07
CA SER A 104 -0.91 -20.77 0.97
C SER A 104 -1.34 -19.46 1.65
N MET A 105 -1.87 -19.55 2.88
CA MET A 105 -2.34 -18.41 3.68
C MET A 105 -1.27 -17.33 3.85
N ASN A 106 -0.01 -17.72 3.72
CA ASN A 106 1.14 -16.84 3.84
C ASN A 106 1.51 -16.12 2.54
N ASP A 107 1.05 -16.56 1.37
CA ASP A 107 1.39 -15.93 0.07
C ASP A 107 1.21 -14.40 0.02
N PRO A 108 0.21 -13.80 0.70
CA PRO A 108 0.13 -12.34 0.84
C PRO A 108 1.00 -11.79 1.99
N LEU A 109 1.09 -12.45 3.13
CA LEU A 109 1.97 -12.01 4.23
C LEU A 109 3.45 -12.02 3.81
N TYR A 110 3.79 -12.83 2.80
CA TYR A 110 4.98 -12.72 2.01
C TYR A 110 5.13 -11.35 1.39
N ALA A 111 4.12 -10.67 0.81
CA ALA A 111 4.28 -9.37 0.16
C ALA A 111 4.77 -8.23 1.06
N ILE A 112 4.95 -8.39 2.36
CA ILE A 112 5.59 -7.38 3.20
C ILE A 112 7.12 -7.58 3.19
N PRO A 113 7.68 -8.76 3.56
CA PRO A 113 9.07 -9.12 3.25
C PRO A 113 9.38 -9.24 1.76
N VAL A 114 8.39 -9.56 0.93
CA VAL A 114 8.41 -9.70 -0.52
C VAL A 114 8.21 -8.37 -1.20
N GLU A 115 7.58 -7.34 -0.65
CA GLU A 115 7.78 -5.97 -1.15
C GLU A 115 9.23 -5.51 -0.93
N CYS A 116 9.85 -5.90 0.20
CA CYS A 116 11.27 -5.68 0.46
C CYS A 116 12.19 -6.56 -0.43
N SER A 117 11.80 -7.79 -0.75
CA SER A 117 12.54 -8.69 -1.65
C SER A 117 12.04 -8.67 -3.11
N PHE A 118 11.04 -7.84 -3.43
CA PHE A 118 10.47 -7.62 -4.77
C PHE A 118 11.49 -6.94 -5.67
N TYR A 119 12.42 -6.22 -5.06
CA TYR A 119 13.53 -5.57 -5.73
C TYR A 119 14.64 -6.55 -6.16
N LEU A 120 14.67 -7.80 -5.65
CA LEU A 120 15.77 -8.74 -5.92
C LEU A 120 15.35 -10.15 -6.37
N VAL A 121 14.31 -10.76 -5.80
CA VAL A 121 14.02 -12.21 -5.97
C VAL A 121 12.69 -12.49 -6.68
N ALA A 122 11.67 -11.65 -6.48
CA ALA A 122 10.40 -11.73 -7.19
C ALA A 122 10.48 -11.66 -8.73
N PRO A 123 11.48 -10.99 -9.36
CA PRO A 123 11.65 -11.05 -10.80
C PRO A 123 11.85 -12.49 -11.28
N LEU A 124 12.73 -13.28 -10.64
CA LEU A 124 13.19 -14.57 -11.17
C LEU A 124 12.13 -15.69 -11.16
N SER A 125 11.24 -15.75 -10.17
CA SER A 125 10.27 -16.85 -10.05
C SER A 125 8.93 -16.56 -10.75
N LEU A 126 8.51 -15.29 -10.82
CA LEU A 126 7.35 -14.88 -11.62
C LEU A 126 7.66 -14.72 -13.12
N LEU A 127 8.95 -14.67 -13.50
CA LEU A 127 9.46 -14.44 -14.86
C LEU A 127 8.92 -15.43 -15.92
N TYR A 128 8.51 -16.65 -15.53
CA TYR A 128 8.26 -17.72 -16.50
C TYR A 128 6.83 -17.78 -17.08
N ARG A 129 5.78 -17.29 -16.38
CA ARG A 129 4.38 -17.37 -16.87
C ARG A 129 3.56 -16.10 -16.75
N THR A 130 3.71 -15.37 -15.65
CA THR A 130 2.87 -14.19 -15.33
C THR A 130 3.61 -12.87 -15.50
N PHE A 131 4.93 -12.89 -15.71
CA PHE A 131 5.74 -11.69 -15.87
C PHE A 131 5.45 -10.95 -17.15
N ILE A 132 5.19 -11.65 -18.26
CA ILE A 132 4.85 -10.96 -19.51
C ILE A 132 3.54 -10.19 -19.33
N GLU A 133 2.53 -10.78 -18.68
CA GLU A 133 1.25 -10.10 -18.45
C GLU A 133 1.37 -8.92 -17.48
N ARG A 134 1.97 -9.15 -16.31
CA ARG A 134 2.12 -8.12 -15.28
C ARG A 134 3.12 -7.04 -15.69
N GLY A 135 4.22 -7.45 -16.31
CA GLY A 135 5.25 -6.58 -16.85
C GLY A 135 4.74 -5.73 -18.01
N ALA A 136 3.93 -6.30 -18.92
CA ALA A 136 3.26 -5.52 -19.96
C ALA A 136 2.29 -4.51 -19.35
N CYS A 137 1.44 -4.92 -18.40
CA CYS A 137 0.55 -3.99 -17.67
C CYS A 137 1.33 -2.83 -17.03
N PHE A 138 2.42 -3.15 -16.33
CA PHE A 138 3.25 -2.15 -15.67
C PHE A 138 3.95 -1.23 -16.68
N ALA A 139 4.63 -1.78 -17.68
CA ALA A 139 5.34 -1.01 -18.70
C ALA A 139 4.39 -0.10 -19.49
N ILE A 140 3.21 -0.61 -19.87
CA ILE A 140 2.19 0.18 -20.55
C ILE A 140 1.59 1.23 -19.61
N GLY A 141 1.35 0.91 -18.34
CA GLY A 141 0.94 1.89 -17.34
C GLY A 141 1.95 3.03 -17.17
N VAL A 142 3.25 2.71 -17.07
CA VAL A 142 4.34 3.68 -17.01
C VAL A 142 4.39 4.51 -18.29
N PHE A 143 4.25 3.88 -19.46
CA PHE A 143 4.17 4.57 -20.74
C PHE A 143 3.03 5.60 -20.74
N TRP A 144 1.82 5.20 -20.39
CA TRP A 144 0.67 6.10 -20.31
C TRP A 144 0.92 7.25 -19.34
N ALA A 145 1.47 6.96 -18.15
CA ALA A 145 1.76 7.97 -17.15
C ALA A 145 2.85 8.96 -17.61
N LYS A 146 3.90 8.49 -18.29
CA LYS A 146 5.01 9.30 -18.80
C LYS A 146 4.57 10.19 -19.97
N TYR A 147 3.79 9.65 -20.90
CA TYR A 147 3.37 10.35 -22.12
C TYR A 147 2.01 11.06 -22.00
N ARG A 148 1.42 11.13 -20.81
CA ARG A 148 0.14 11.80 -20.55
C ARG A 148 0.07 13.27 -20.99
N GLY A 149 1.21 13.97 -21.01
CA GLY A 149 1.27 15.36 -21.49
C GLY A 149 1.10 15.49 -23.00
N ARG A 150 1.33 14.40 -23.75
CA ARG A 150 1.19 14.34 -25.21
C ARG A 150 -0.08 13.61 -25.64
N ILE A 151 -0.46 12.55 -24.93
CA ILE A 151 -1.68 11.78 -25.23
C ILE A 151 -2.77 12.22 -24.26
N PRO A 152 -3.85 12.88 -24.74
CA PRO A 152 -4.85 13.46 -23.85
C PRO A 152 -5.61 12.34 -23.13
N VAL A 153 -5.36 12.22 -21.82
CA VAL A 153 -6.08 11.30 -20.94
C VAL A 153 -7.46 11.90 -20.65
N LYS A 154 -8.44 11.67 -21.54
CA LYS A 154 -9.79 12.23 -21.45
C LYS A 154 -10.75 11.23 -20.79
N ARG A 155 -11.64 11.72 -19.91
CA ARG A 155 -12.63 10.87 -19.20
C ARG A 155 -13.50 10.04 -20.14
N TRP A 156 -13.88 10.58 -21.30
CA TRP A 156 -14.74 9.87 -22.24
C TRP A 156 -14.06 8.64 -22.85
N MET A 157 -12.72 8.59 -22.90
CA MET A 157 -11.96 7.42 -23.40
C MET A 157 -12.02 6.21 -22.45
N VAL A 158 -12.52 6.37 -21.22
CA VAL A 158 -12.77 5.26 -20.28
C VAL A 158 -13.78 4.27 -20.85
N VAL A 159 -14.83 4.79 -21.54
CA VAL A 159 -15.89 3.95 -22.13
C VAL A 159 -15.35 3.05 -23.23
N PRO A 160 -14.70 3.56 -24.30
CA PRO A 160 -14.17 2.70 -25.36
C PRO A 160 -13.05 1.78 -24.86
N MET A 161 -12.21 2.20 -23.91
CA MET A 161 -11.16 1.32 -23.34
C MET A 161 -11.75 0.19 -22.49
N THR A 162 -12.79 0.48 -21.70
CA THR A 162 -13.53 -0.55 -20.96
C THR A 162 -14.24 -1.51 -21.92
N ALA A 163 -14.92 -0.98 -22.94
CA ALA A 163 -15.59 -1.78 -23.96
C ALA A 163 -14.60 -2.67 -24.72
N GLN A 164 -13.44 -2.14 -25.10
CA GLN A 164 -12.37 -2.91 -25.74
C GLN A 164 -11.85 -4.01 -24.81
N HIS A 165 -11.57 -3.71 -23.54
CA HIS A 165 -11.12 -4.71 -22.57
C HIS A 165 -12.13 -5.85 -22.38
N LEU A 166 -13.41 -5.52 -22.22
CA LEU A 166 -14.48 -6.51 -22.07
C LEU A 166 -14.68 -7.29 -23.37
N GLY A 167 -14.68 -6.60 -24.52
CA GLY A 167 -14.80 -7.23 -25.83
C GLY A 167 -13.70 -8.24 -26.10
N MET A 168 -12.44 -7.91 -25.76
CA MET A 168 -11.32 -8.85 -25.86
C MET A 168 -11.45 -10.04 -24.90
N LYS A 169 -12.11 -9.89 -23.74
CA LYS A 169 -12.34 -11.02 -22.84
C LYS A 169 -13.48 -11.95 -23.28
N VAL A 170 -14.48 -11.41 -23.97
CA VAL A 170 -15.69 -12.15 -24.34
C VAL A 170 -15.60 -12.75 -25.73
N PHE A 171 -15.00 -12.04 -26.69
CA PHE A 171 -15.08 -12.40 -28.12
C PHE A 171 -13.74 -12.77 -28.74
N ALA A 172 -12.60 -12.47 -28.09
CA ALA A 172 -11.31 -12.79 -28.68
C ALA A 172 -10.91 -14.21 -28.34
N ASP A 173 -10.89 -15.06 -29.36
CA ASP A 173 -10.43 -16.44 -29.32
C ASP A 173 -9.38 -16.70 -30.40
N GLY A 174 -8.70 -17.85 -30.32
CA GLY A 174 -7.73 -18.30 -31.32
C GLY A 174 -6.26 -18.17 -30.90
N PRO A 175 -5.34 -18.77 -31.69
CA PRO A 175 -3.93 -18.93 -31.32
C PRO A 175 -3.18 -17.60 -31.26
N PHE A 176 -3.53 -16.65 -32.14
CA PHE A 176 -2.96 -15.30 -32.11
C PHE A 176 -3.31 -14.57 -30.81
N TYR A 177 -4.59 -14.56 -30.46
CA TYR A 177 -5.04 -13.94 -29.21
C TYR A 177 -4.40 -14.65 -28.02
N ALA A 178 -4.37 -15.99 -27.96
CA ALA A 178 -3.71 -16.71 -26.87
C ALA A 178 -2.25 -16.28 -26.66
N THR A 179 -1.52 -16.04 -27.75
CA THR A 179 -0.11 -15.59 -27.71
C THR A 179 0.04 -14.14 -27.25
N PHE A 180 -0.81 -13.23 -27.75
CA PHE A 180 -0.69 -11.79 -27.51
C PHE A 180 -1.64 -11.23 -26.45
N LYS A 181 -2.51 -12.05 -25.87
CA LYS A 181 -3.50 -11.71 -24.85
C LYS A 181 -2.91 -10.86 -23.73
N PRO A 182 -1.74 -11.18 -23.15
CA PRO A 182 -1.09 -10.36 -22.14
C PRO A 182 -0.93 -8.89 -22.57
N LEU A 183 -0.39 -8.67 -23.77
CA LEU A 183 -0.13 -7.35 -24.31
C LEU A 183 -1.42 -6.62 -24.67
N LEU A 184 -2.32 -7.30 -25.38
CA LEU A 184 -3.58 -6.73 -25.85
C LEU A 184 -4.47 -6.28 -24.69
N ILE A 185 -4.61 -7.09 -23.65
CA ILE A 185 -5.38 -6.75 -22.45
C ILE A 185 -4.73 -5.60 -21.67
N SER A 186 -3.39 -5.56 -21.63
CA SER A 186 -2.63 -4.56 -20.85
C SER A 186 -2.79 -3.13 -21.39
N ILE A 187 -3.07 -2.96 -22.68
CA ILE A 187 -3.23 -1.63 -23.29
C ILE A 187 -4.41 -0.85 -22.68
N PRO A 188 -5.66 -1.32 -22.82
CA PRO A 188 -6.80 -0.63 -22.24
C PRO A 188 -6.77 -0.69 -20.71
N LEU A 189 -6.30 -1.78 -20.11
CA LEU A 189 -6.24 -1.90 -18.66
C LEU A 189 -5.26 -0.90 -18.05
N GLY A 190 -4.05 -0.77 -18.61
CA GLY A 190 -3.05 0.20 -18.18
C GLY A 190 -3.55 1.64 -18.33
N TYR A 191 -4.24 1.95 -19.44
CA TYR A 191 -4.88 3.25 -19.63
C TYR A 191 -5.93 3.52 -18.54
N LEU A 192 -6.85 2.58 -18.31
CA LEU A 192 -7.90 2.68 -17.30
C LEU A 192 -7.33 2.89 -15.89
N ILE A 193 -6.27 2.15 -15.53
CA ILE A 193 -5.58 2.31 -14.24
C ILE A 193 -5.02 3.72 -14.10
N VAL A 194 -4.35 4.25 -15.12
CA VAL A 194 -3.79 5.61 -15.10
C VAL A 194 -4.91 6.65 -15.02
N VAL A 195 -5.97 6.51 -15.81
CA VAL A 195 -7.12 7.44 -15.75
C VAL A 195 -7.79 7.41 -14.39
N LEU A 196 -8.03 6.22 -13.82
CA LEU A 196 -8.62 6.09 -12.48
C LEU A 196 -7.68 6.64 -11.40
N GLY A 197 -6.37 6.43 -11.54
CA GLY A 197 -5.38 6.96 -10.61
C GLY A 197 -5.27 8.48 -10.62
N TYR A 198 -5.41 9.14 -11.78
CA TYR A 198 -5.29 10.60 -11.90
C TYR A 198 -6.62 11.34 -11.83
N MET A 199 -7.65 10.79 -12.48
CA MET A 199 -8.97 11.39 -12.63
C MET A 199 -10.02 10.75 -11.74
N GLY A 200 -9.63 9.77 -10.92
CA GLY A 200 -10.51 9.10 -9.98
C GLY A 200 -11.33 10.14 -9.20
N PRO A 201 -12.64 9.93 -9.04
CA PRO A 201 -13.50 10.88 -8.34
C PRO A 201 -12.88 11.21 -6.98
N ARG A 202 -12.85 12.50 -6.62
CA ARG A 202 -12.33 12.97 -5.31
C ARG A 202 -12.99 12.23 -4.13
N ILE A 203 -14.19 11.70 -4.33
CA ILE A 203 -14.89 10.83 -3.39
C ILE A 203 -14.08 9.57 -3.09
N LEU A 204 -13.50 8.90 -4.08
CA LEU A 204 -12.64 7.73 -3.85
C LEU A 204 -11.37 8.11 -3.08
N PHE A 205 -10.80 9.28 -3.34
CA PHE A 205 -9.66 9.77 -2.56
C PHE A 205 -10.04 10.05 -1.10
N ARG A 206 -11.12 10.79 -0.87
CA ARG A 206 -11.61 11.02 0.50
C ARG A 206 -11.99 9.73 1.19
N PHE A 207 -12.60 8.80 0.47
CA PHE A 207 -12.97 7.48 0.99
C PHE A 207 -11.72 6.70 1.37
N THR A 208 -10.72 6.63 0.49
CA THR A 208 -9.46 5.91 0.76
C THR A 208 -8.59 6.60 1.82
N GLU A 209 -8.63 7.92 1.96
CA GLU A 209 -8.01 8.65 3.07
C GLU A 209 -8.73 8.35 4.38
N ARG A 210 -10.07 8.35 4.38
CA ARG A 210 -10.88 8.10 5.58
C ARG A 210 -10.87 6.65 6.03
N ILE A 211 -10.66 5.74 5.07
CA ILE A 211 -10.49 4.31 5.29
C ILE A 211 -9.06 3.97 5.73
N GLY A 212 -8.11 4.90 5.61
CA GLY A 212 -6.76 4.74 6.14
C GLY A 212 -6.06 3.47 5.64
N ASP A 213 -5.27 2.86 6.53
CA ASP A 213 -4.48 1.65 6.29
C ASP A 213 -5.34 0.36 6.17
N VAL A 214 -6.67 0.45 6.03
CA VAL A 214 -7.52 -0.73 5.77
C VAL A 214 -7.09 -1.48 4.51
N ARG A 215 -6.38 -0.85 3.56
CA ARG A 215 -5.79 -1.56 2.41
C ARG A 215 -4.89 -2.70 2.84
N PHE A 216 -4.10 -2.48 3.89
CA PHE A 216 -3.20 -3.47 4.46
C PHE A 216 -3.98 -4.58 5.17
N ALA A 217 -4.99 -4.20 5.95
CA ALA A 217 -5.87 -5.18 6.60
C ALA A 217 -6.64 -6.02 5.56
N ALA A 218 -7.20 -5.39 4.53
CA ALA A 218 -7.92 -6.07 3.45
C ALA A 218 -7.03 -7.12 2.78
N TYR A 219 -5.77 -6.78 2.57
CA TYR A 219 -4.82 -7.70 2.00
C TYR A 219 -4.54 -8.94 2.87
N ILE A 220 -4.36 -8.73 4.18
CA ILE A 220 -4.18 -9.82 5.14
C ILE A 220 -5.44 -10.72 5.21
N TRP A 221 -6.62 -10.11 5.33
CA TRP A 221 -7.87 -10.84 5.54
C TRP A 221 -8.43 -11.49 4.26
N GLN A 222 -8.08 -10.99 3.08
CA GLN A 222 -8.63 -11.46 1.80
C GLN A 222 -8.44 -12.96 1.60
N TYR A 223 -7.25 -13.48 1.92
CA TYR A 223 -6.95 -14.90 1.69
C TYR A 223 -7.72 -15.80 2.64
N LEU A 224 -7.75 -15.47 3.94
CA LEU A 224 -8.58 -16.21 4.90
C LEU A 224 -10.04 -16.27 4.44
N VAL A 225 -10.58 -15.15 3.93
CA VAL A 225 -11.96 -15.10 3.43
C VAL A 225 -12.14 -15.94 2.17
N ILE A 226 -11.23 -15.84 1.19
CA ILE A 226 -11.25 -16.67 -0.02
C ILE A 226 -11.22 -18.15 0.35
N ASP A 227 -10.31 -18.52 1.24
CA ASP A 227 -10.07 -19.88 1.70
C ASP A 227 -11.31 -20.46 2.39
N LEU A 228 -11.94 -19.70 3.28
CA LEU A 228 -13.20 -20.10 3.91
C LEU A 228 -14.32 -20.25 2.86
N VAL A 229 -14.48 -19.30 1.94
CA VAL A 229 -15.51 -19.37 0.89
C VAL A 229 -15.31 -20.60 -0.01
N VAL A 230 -14.06 -20.89 -0.40
CA VAL A 230 -13.69 -22.06 -1.20
C VAL A 230 -13.89 -23.36 -0.42
N TRP A 231 -13.62 -23.36 0.89
CA TRP A 231 -13.85 -24.48 1.80
C TRP A 231 -15.34 -24.78 1.96
N PHE A 232 -16.20 -23.76 2.03
CA PHE A 232 -17.66 -23.90 1.98
C PHE A 232 -18.20 -24.40 0.62
N GLY A 233 -17.33 -24.69 -0.35
CA GLY A 233 -17.71 -25.20 -1.66
C GLY A 233 -18.28 -24.14 -2.61
N LEU A 234 -18.23 -22.85 -2.24
CA LEU A 234 -18.69 -21.76 -3.09
C LEU A 234 -17.62 -21.50 -4.17
N ARG A 235 -17.84 -22.04 -5.37
CA ARG A 235 -16.93 -21.88 -6.52
C ARG A 235 -17.66 -21.49 -7.81
N GLY A 236 -16.96 -20.76 -8.69
CA GLY A 236 -17.37 -20.48 -10.07
C GLY A 236 -18.39 -19.37 -10.29
N GLY A 237 -19.00 -18.81 -9.24
CA GLY A 237 -19.99 -17.74 -9.37
C GLY A 237 -19.36 -16.34 -9.33
N TRP A 238 -19.67 -15.46 -10.28
CA TRP A 238 -19.21 -14.06 -10.25
C TRP A 238 -19.66 -13.31 -9.00
N TRP A 239 -20.85 -13.64 -8.47
CA TRP A 239 -21.38 -13.07 -7.23
C TRP A 239 -20.56 -13.48 -6.01
N GLN A 240 -19.88 -14.63 -6.05
CA GLN A 240 -19.00 -15.07 -4.95
C GLN A 240 -17.79 -14.15 -4.83
N ALA A 241 -17.29 -13.60 -5.95
CA ALA A 241 -16.23 -12.60 -5.91
C ALA A 241 -16.68 -11.31 -5.22
N LEU A 242 -17.93 -10.87 -5.45
CA LEU A 242 -18.52 -9.74 -4.74
C LEU A 242 -18.71 -10.05 -3.26
N LEU A 243 -19.16 -11.25 -2.92
CA LEU A 243 -19.30 -11.71 -1.54
C LEU A 243 -17.95 -11.72 -0.81
N VAL A 244 -16.93 -12.33 -1.41
CA VAL A 244 -15.55 -12.34 -0.90
C VAL A 244 -15.06 -10.92 -0.67
N CYS A 245 -15.26 -10.02 -1.65
CA CYS A 245 -14.86 -8.62 -1.53
C CYS A 245 -15.58 -7.92 -0.37
N ALA A 246 -16.90 -8.09 -0.25
CA ALA A 246 -17.70 -7.50 0.81
C ALA A 246 -17.29 -8.01 2.21
N ILE A 247 -17.13 -9.32 2.38
CA ILE A 247 -16.68 -9.92 3.64
C ILE A 247 -15.26 -9.46 3.97
N THR A 248 -14.34 -9.50 3.01
CA THR A 248 -12.95 -9.05 3.20
C THR A 248 -12.89 -7.61 3.67
N LEU A 249 -13.60 -6.70 2.99
CA LEU A 249 -13.63 -5.28 3.36
C LEU A 249 -14.29 -5.07 4.73
N GLY A 250 -15.35 -5.82 5.04
CA GLY A 250 -16.01 -5.77 6.35
C GLY A 250 -15.08 -6.21 7.49
N VAL A 251 -14.42 -7.36 7.34
CA VAL A 251 -13.47 -7.89 8.32
C VAL A 251 -12.25 -6.98 8.45
N ALA A 252 -11.73 -6.47 7.34
CA ALA A 252 -10.61 -5.54 7.34
C ALA A 252 -10.93 -4.22 8.03
N TRP A 253 -12.11 -3.65 7.77
CA TRP A 253 -12.60 -2.46 8.43
C TRP A 253 -12.76 -2.68 9.94
N LEU A 254 -13.35 -3.80 10.34
CA LEU A 254 -13.55 -4.15 11.74
C LEU A 254 -12.21 -4.35 12.44
N SER A 255 -11.30 -5.10 11.83
CA SER A 255 -9.94 -5.34 12.30
C SER A 255 -9.18 -4.03 12.48
N PHE A 256 -9.25 -3.12 11.51
CA PHE A 256 -8.63 -1.80 11.61
C PHE A 256 -9.19 -1.01 12.78
N ARG A 257 -10.52 -0.98 12.95
CA ARG A 257 -11.18 -0.26 14.05
C ARG A 257 -10.74 -0.75 15.42
N PHE A 258 -10.53 -2.05 15.57
CA PHE A 258 -10.04 -2.64 16.82
C PHE A 258 -8.55 -2.39 17.05
N ILE A 259 -7.71 -2.60 16.04
CA ILE A 259 -6.25 -2.46 16.17
C ILE A 259 -5.85 -0.99 16.38
N GLU A 260 -6.44 -0.05 15.65
CA GLU A 260 -6.11 1.38 15.76
C GLU A 260 -6.33 1.89 17.19
N HIS A 261 -7.46 1.51 17.80
CA HIS A 261 -7.78 1.86 19.19
C HIS A 261 -6.79 1.28 20.21
N ILE A 262 -6.18 0.13 19.92
CA ILE A 262 -5.16 -0.47 20.77
C ILE A 262 -3.84 0.27 20.60
N VAL A 263 -3.40 0.46 19.34
CA VAL A 263 -2.12 1.08 19.01
C VAL A 263 -2.05 2.53 19.52
N ASP A 264 -3.13 3.29 19.39
CA ASP A 264 -3.14 4.69 19.86
C ASP A 264 -3.06 4.79 21.38
N ARG A 265 -3.62 3.83 22.12
CA ARG A 265 -3.43 3.75 23.57
C ARG A 265 -1.96 3.47 23.92
N PHE A 266 -1.31 2.56 23.22
CA PHE A 266 0.12 2.28 23.43
C PHE A 266 1.01 3.46 23.08
N LYS A 267 0.77 4.14 21.96
CA LYS A 267 1.53 5.34 21.58
C LYS A 267 1.46 6.43 22.65
N LYS A 268 0.28 6.67 23.23
CA LYS A 268 0.10 7.65 24.31
C LYS A 268 0.92 7.28 25.54
N LEU A 269 0.99 6.00 25.91
CA LEU A 269 1.79 5.52 27.04
C LEU A 269 3.29 5.70 26.81
N VAL A 270 3.78 5.30 25.63
CA VAL A 270 5.21 5.41 25.28
C VAL A 270 5.66 6.87 25.20
N LEU A 271 4.85 7.74 24.58
CA LEU A 271 5.15 9.18 24.52
C LEU A 271 5.14 9.83 25.90
N ARG A 272 4.24 9.41 26.79
CA ARG A 272 4.21 9.90 28.17
C ARG A 272 5.50 9.54 28.91
N ASP A 273 5.96 8.29 28.79
CA ASP A 273 7.22 7.84 29.43
C ASP A 273 8.44 8.59 28.86
N ALA A 274 8.49 8.76 27.53
CA ALA A 274 9.58 9.50 26.88
C ALA A 274 9.64 10.97 27.31
N MET A 275 8.49 11.63 27.47
CA MET A 275 8.43 13.00 28.00
C MET A 275 8.86 13.06 29.46
N SER A 276 8.39 12.15 30.32
CA SER A 276 8.80 12.07 31.73
C SER A 276 10.32 11.90 31.89
N ARG A 277 10.96 11.06 31.08
CA ARG A 277 12.43 10.90 31.08
C ARG A 277 13.18 12.16 30.67
N ARG A 278 12.66 12.93 29.71
CA ARG A 278 13.27 14.22 29.32
C ARG A 278 13.13 15.27 30.41
N THR A 279 11.97 15.35 31.07
CA THR A 279 11.78 16.29 32.18
C THR A 279 12.72 15.98 33.34
N LEU A 280 12.90 14.69 33.67
CA LEU A 280 13.84 14.25 34.69
C LEU A 280 15.30 14.49 34.29
N SER A 281 15.69 14.23 33.04
CA SER A 281 17.06 14.47 32.56
C SER A 281 17.38 15.96 32.43
N GLY A 282 16.40 16.82 32.14
CA GLY A 282 16.57 18.27 32.13
C GLY A 282 16.69 18.87 33.52
N ALA A 283 16.03 18.28 34.52
CA ALA A 283 16.11 18.72 35.91
C ALA A 283 17.44 18.40 36.61
N VAL A 284 18.21 17.42 36.12
CA VAL A 284 19.47 16.97 36.73
C VAL A 284 20.71 17.67 36.13
N GLY A 285 20.56 18.44 35.07
CA GLY A 285 21.71 19.00 34.36
C GLY A 285 21.39 20.25 33.57
N GLN A 286 20.67 21.20 34.17
CA GLN A 286 20.71 22.57 33.69
C GLN A 286 21.93 23.22 34.36
N PRO A 287 23.11 23.28 33.69
CA PRO A 287 24.18 24.16 34.17
C PRO A 287 23.57 25.55 34.27
N ASP A 288 23.85 26.23 35.38
CA ASP A 288 23.38 27.56 35.67
C ASP A 288 23.83 28.54 34.56
N VAL A 289 22.98 28.73 33.54
CA VAL A 289 23.22 29.65 32.41
C VAL A 289 22.95 31.11 32.82
N SER A 290 22.74 31.39 34.12
CA SER A 290 22.60 32.76 34.63
C SER A 290 23.87 33.62 34.49
N ARG A 291 24.95 33.12 33.87
CA ARG A 291 26.20 33.86 33.62
C ARG A 291 26.58 34.16 32.17
N ILE A 292 25.72 33.95 31.18
CA ILE A 292 26.02 34.41 29.80
C ILE A 292 25.08 35.54 29.41
N SER A 293 25.34 36.70 30.02
CA SER A 293 24.97 38.02 29.50
C SER A 293 25.83 38.33 28.27
N CYS A 294 25.49 37.75 27.12
CA CYS A 294 26.05 38.19 25.84
C CYS A 294 24.96 38.88 25.03
N THR A 295 25.07 40.20 25.00
CA THR A 295 24.47 41.13 24.04
C THR A 295 24.68 40.66 22.59
N ALA A 296 23.79 39.81 22.07
CA ALA A 296 23.76 39.45 20.66
C ALA A 296 22.69 40.30 19.97
N ARG A 297 23.17 41.37 19.34
CA ARG A 297 22.43 42.25 18.44
C ARG A 297 21.86 41.41 17.28
N SER A 298 20.54 41.44 17.13
CA SER A 298 19.81 40.90 15.98
C SER A 298 20.35 41.46 14.66
N PRO A 299 20.88 40.63 13.73
CA PRO A 299 21.04 41.04 12.34
C PRO A 299 19.68 40.92 11.65
N ARG A 300 19.21 42.05 11.11
CA ARG A 300 18.09 42.14 10.17
C ARG A 300 18.24 41.08 9.07
N SER A 301 17.18 40.31 8.88
CA SER A 301 17.02 39.40 7.74
C SER A 301 16.72 40.20 6.47
N ASP A 302 17.76 40.64 5.78
CA ASP A 302 17.64 41.10 4.40
C ASP A 302 17.69 39.88 3.46
N THR A 303 16.55 39.63 2.83
CA THR A 303 16.38 39.21 1.42
C THR A 303 17.50 38.36 0.78
N TYR A 304 17.38 37.03 0.87
CA TYR A 304 17.96 36.14 -0.15
C TYR A 304 17.06 36.13 -1.40
N ARG A 305 17.29 37.10 -2.29
CA ARG A 305 16.76 37.11 -3.66
C ARG A 305 17.83 36.54 -4.58
N THR A 306 17.88 35.22 -4.70
CA THR A 306 18.80 34.52 -5.60
C THR A 306 18.37 34.76 -7.04
N LYS A 307 18.94 35.79 -7.70
CA LYS A 307 18.88 35.95 -9.15
C LYS A 307 19.80 34.91 -9.79
N ILE A 308 19.21 33.86 -10.34
CA ILE A 308 19.90 32.93 -11.23
C ILE A 308 20.08 33.64 -12.57
N TYR A 309 21.30 34.06 -12.89
CA TYR A 309 21.68 34.50 -14.23
C TYR A 309 21.96 33.25 -15.06
N LEU A 310 21.09 32.96 -16.02
CA LEU A 310 21.39 32.02 -17.11
C LEU A 310 22.24 32.76 -18.16
N PRO A 311 23.39 32.23 -18.59
CA PRO A 311 24.14 32.80 -19.69
C PRO A 311 23.38 32.59 -21.01
N THR A 312 23.19 33.67 -21.74
CA THR A 312 22.68 33.69 -23.12
C THR A 312 23.67 32.95 -24.03
N PRO A 313 23.23 31.99 -24.87
CA PRO A 313 24.10 31.40 -25.87
C PRO A 313 24.40 32.42 -26.97
N THR A 314 25.69 32.68 -27.20
CA THR A 314 26.20 33.36 -28.38
C THR A 314 25.91 32.53 -29.61
N ALA A 315 25.36 33.18 -30.63
CA ALA A 315 25.09 32.60 -31.94
C ALA A 315 26.40 32.30 -32.69
N LEU A 316 26.44 31.13 -33.33
CA LEU A 316 27.22 30.82 -34.52
C LEU A 316 26.22 30.32 -35.58
#